data_AF-A0A836FM58-F1
#
_entry.id   AF-A0A836FM58-F1
#
_cell.length_a   1.000
_cell.length_b   1.000
_cell.length_c   1.000
_cell.angle_alpha   90.00
_cell.angle_beta   90.00
_cell.angle_gamma   90.00
#
_symmetry.space_group_name_H-M   'P 1'
#
loop_
_entity.id
_entity.type
_entity.pdbx_description
1 polymer ?
#
loop_
_entity_poly.entity_id
_entity_poly.type
_entity_poly.pdbx_seq_one_letter_code
_entity_poly.pdbx_strand_id
1 'polypeptide(L)'
;MISTEAAKGGGGRGRGRGRGRLFGSRMHILIPNRNPASTHYYENKDGAKIVKASHFELDYMLGRKITFFCMAIGVPRPEITWLKDGIELYHHKFFQVHEWPVGNDTIKSKMEIDPATQKDAGYYECQADNQYAVDRRGFRTDYVMISY
;
A
#
# COMPACT_ATOMS: atom_id res chain seq x y z
N MET A 1 -56.38 32.24 -21.07
CA MET A 1 -56.68 30.85 -21.49
C MET A 1 -55.58 29.99 -20.85
N ILE A 2 -55.69 29.61 -19.57
CA ILE A 2 -56.39 28.41 -19.06
C ILE A 2 -56.13 27.19 -19.95
N SER A 3 -55.25 26.29 -19.49
CA SER A 3 -55.66 24.94 -19.13
C SER A 3 -54.66 24.30 -18.15
N THR A 4 -55.23 23.86 -17.04
CA THR A 4 -54.72 23.00 -15.97
C THR A 4 -54.63 21.54 -16.41
N GLU A 5 -53.88 20.73 -15.65
CA GLU A 5 -54.08 19.30 -15.30
C GLU A 5 -52.71 18.58 -15.24
N ALA A 6 -52.41 17.61 -14.38
CA ALA A 6 -52.95 17.13 -13.10
C ALA A 6 -51.90 16.11 -12.60
N ALA A 7 -51.75 15.99 -11.28
CA ALA A 7 -50.94 14.95 -10.66
C ALA A 7 -51.52 13.54 -10.92
N LYS A 8 -50.67 12.55 -11.18
CA LYS A 8 -51.03 11.13 -11.07
C LYS A 8 -50.04 10.41 -10.16
N GLY A 9 -50.46 10.20 -8.92
CA GLY A 9 -49.91 9.16 -8.07
C GLY A 9 -50.33 7.78 -8.57
N GLY A 10 -49.43 6.81 -8.46
CA GLY A 10 -49.68 5.41 -8.78
C GLY A 10 -48.87 4.53 -7.85
N GLY A 11 -49.50 4.08 -6.77
CA GLY A 11 -48.93 3.08 -5.87
C GLY A 11 -48.99 1.69 -6.51
N GLY A 12 -47.84 1.04 -6.63
CA GLY A 12 -47.70 -0.36 -7.04
C GLY A 12 -47.08 -1.19 -5.91
N ARG A 13 -47.90 -1.99 -5.22
CA ARG A 13 -47.44 -3.00 -4.25
C ARG A 13 -46.92 -4.23 -5.00
N GLY A 14 -45.60 -4.37 -5.10
CA GLY A 14 -44.94 -5.59 -5.57
C GLY A 14 -44.35 -6.39 -4.40
N ARG A 15 -45.00 -7.48 -3.99
CA ARG A 15 -44.45 -8.50 -3.08
C ARG A 15 -43.51 -9.41 -3.88
N GLY A 16 -42.21 -9.35 -3.61
CA GLY A 16 -41.21 -10.31 -4.10
C GLY A 16 -40.50 -11.00 -2.93
N ARG A 17 -40.75 -12.30 -2.76
CA ARG A 17 -40.09 -13.18 -1.78
C ARG A 17 -38.61 -13.38 -2.14
N GLY A 18 -37.77 -13.47 -1.11
CA GLY A 18 -36.32 -13.28 -1.19
C GLY A 18 -35.48 -14.34 -1.89
N ARG A 19 -34.17 -14.03 -2.00
CA ARG A 19 -33.10 -14.96 -2.30
C ARG A 19 -31.77 -14.46 -1.71
N GLY A 20 -31.15 -15.29 -0.87
CA GLY A 20 -29.71 -15.40 -0.65
C GLY A 20 -28.96 -14.18 -0.13
N ARG A 21 -28.62 -14.16 1.16
CA ARG A 21 -27.49 -13.36 1.67
C ARG A 21 -26.19 -13.96 1.16
N LEU A 22 -25.64 -13.42 0.08
CA LEU A 22 -24.25 -13.65 -0.32
C LEU A 22 -23.33 -12.86 0.64
N PHE A 23 -23.00 -13.47 1.78
CA PHE A 23 -21.87 -13.06 2.60
C PHE A 23 -20.59 -13.53 1.90
N GLY A 24 -19.95 -12.65 1.12
CA GLY A 24 -18.72 -13.05 0.42
C GLY A 24 -18.01 -12.00 -0.42
N SER A 25 -18.58 -10.82 -0.64
CA SER A 25 -17.84 -9.74 -1.30
C SER A 25 -17.59 -8.64 -0.28
N ARG A 26 -16.31 -8.37 -0.03
CA ARG A 26 -15.80 -7.14 0.58
C ARG A 26 -16.53 -5.99 -0.12
N MET A 27 -17.59 -5.46 0.48
CA MET A 27 -18.32 -4.33 -0.08
C MET A 27 -17.28 -3.24 -0.29
N HIS A 28 -17.08 -2.79 -1.53
CA HIS A 28 -16.27 -1.61 -1.75
C HIS A 28 -16.86 -0.52 -0.88
N ILE A 29 -16.04 0.09 -0.02
CA ILE A 29 -16.45 1.26 0.75
C ILE A 29 -16.79 2.32 -0.30
N LEU A 30 -18.08 2.48 -0.58
CA LEU A 30 -18.58 3.56 -1.40
C LEU A 30 -18.39 4.81 -0.55
N ILE A 31 -17.27 5.51 -0.76
CA ILE A 31 -17.03 6.81 -0.14
C ILE A 31 -18.18 7.72 -0.63
N PRO A 32 -19.12 8.12 0.26
CA PRO A 32 -20.20 9.01 -0.11
C PRO A 32 -19.56 10.32 -0.59
N ASN A 33 -19.98 10.85 -1.74
CA ASN A 33 -19.40 12.02 -2.40
C ASN A 33 -18.01 11.81 -3.04
N ARG A 34 -17.73 10.64 -3.61
CA ARG A 34 -16.59 10.47 -4.54
C ARG A 34 -16.80 11.40 -5.75
N ASN A 35 -16.11 12.55 -5.76
CA ASN A 35 -16.13 13.47 -6.89
C ASN A 35 -15.56 12.72 -8.11
N PRO A 36 -16.31 12.53 -9.21
CA PRO A 36 -15.80 11.84 -10.40
C PRO A 36 -14.49 12.44 -10.90
N ALA A 37 -14.29 13.75 -10.74
CA ALA A 37 -13.06 14.45 -11.10
C ALA A 37 -11.84 14.02 -10.27
N SER A 38 -12.03 13.56 -9.02
CA SER A 38 -10.96 13.08 -8.15
C SER A 38 -10.46 11.68 -8.51
N THR A 39 -11.22 10.93 -9.33
CA THR A 39 -10.83 9.59 -9.79
C THR A 39 -9.49 9.62 -10.53
N HIS A 40 -9.30 10.61 -11.40
CA HIS A 40 -8.05 10.79 -12.15
C HIS A 40 -6.85 11.15 -11.27
N TYR A 41 -7.09 11.75 -10.10
CA TYR A 41 -6.03 12.10 -9.16
C TYR A 41 -5.53 10.87 -8.38
N TYR A 42 -6.44 10.05 -7.86
CA TYR A 42 -6.08 8.85 -7.08
C TYR A 42 -5.75 7.61 -7.93
N GLU A 43 -6.17 7.58 -9.19
CA GLU A 43 -5.95 6.47 -10.12
C GLU A 43 -5.06 6.88 -11.28
N ASN A 44 -4.02 7.68 -11.00
CA ASN A 44 -3.05 8.03 -12.03
C ASN A 44 -2.23 6.80 -12.43
N LYS A 45 -2.27 6.45 -13.72
CA LYS A 45 -1.55 5.29 -14.30
C LYS A 45 -0.05 5.41 -14.16
N ASP A 46 0.44 6.65 -14.12
CA ASP A 46 1.84 6.99 -14.02
C ASP A 46 2.30 7.11 -12.56
N GLY A 47 1.39 6.94 -11.59
CA GLY A 47 1.65 6.96 -10.15
C GLY A 47 2.61 5.86 -9.68
N ALA A 48 3.38 6.16 -8.65
CA ALA A 48 4.26 5.18 -8.02
C ALA A 48 3.45 4.00 -7.49
N LYS A 49 3.94 2.79 -7.78
CA LYS A 49 3.30 1.56 -7.35
C LYS A 49 4.35 0.51 -6.99
N ILE A 50 4.24 -0.03 -5.78
CA ILE A 50 5.10 -1.12 -5.33
C ILE A 50 4.55 -2.44 -5.89
N VAL A 51 5.35 -3.06 -6.76
CA VAL A 51 4.99 -4.30 -7.47
C VAL A 51 5.50 -5.55 -6.76
N LYS A 52 6.60 -5.45 -6.01
CA LYS A 52 7.15 -6.53 -5.17
C LYS A 52 7.78 -5.94 -3.92
N ALA A 53 7.61 -6.60 -2.78
CA ALA A 53 8.24 -6.22 -1.52
C ALA A 53 8.51 -7.46 -0.66
N SER A 54 9.26 -7.28 0.43
CA SER A 54 9.39 -8.28 1.50
C SER A 54 8.04 -8.71 2.08
N HIS A 55 8.02 -9.89 2.70
CA HIS A 55 6.84 -10.42 3.38
C HIS A 55 6.41 -9.52 4.54
N PHE A 56 5.12 -9.56 4.85
CA PHE A 56 4.49 -8.79 5.94
C PHE A 56 5.10 -9.08 7.32
N GLU A 57 5.61 -10.28 7.56
CA GLU A 57 6.27 -10.65 8.81
C GLU A 57 7.62 -11.31 8.51
N LEU A 58 8.68 -10.88 9.19
CA LEU A 58 10.03 -11.42 9.07
C LEU A 58 10.66 -11.59 10.45
N ASP A 59 10.90 -12.84 10.84
CA ASP A 59 11.67 -13.17 12.03
C ASP A 59 13.17 -13.24 11.71
N TYR A 60 14.00 -12.74 12.61
CA TYR A 60 15.46 -12.75 12.42
C TYR A 60 16.24 -13.27 13.62
N MET A 61 17.44 -13.75 13.34
CA MET A 61 18.39 -14.18 14.37
C MET A 61 19.32 -13.03 14.76
N LEU A 62 19.50 -12.83 16.07
CA LEU A 62 20.45 -11.86 16.60
C LEU A 62 21.87 -12.13 16.09
N GLY A 63 22.60 -11.07 15.77
CA GLY A 63 23.97 -11.12 15.24
C GLY A 63 24.08 -11.55 13.77
N ARG A 64 22.95 -11.86 13.10
CA ARG A 64 22.90 -12.18 11.67
C ARG A 64 22.47 -10.96 10.87
N LYS A 65 22.66 -11.04 9.56
CA LYS A 65 22.18 -10.04 8.61
C LYS A 65 20.67 -10.16 8.40
N ILE A 66 19.96 -9.04 8.44
CA ILE A 66 18.58 -8.94 7.95
C ILE A 66 18.54 -8.19 6.63
N THR A 67 17.56 -8.53 5.79
CA THR A 67 17.46 -7.99 4.44
C THR A 67 16.02 -7.76 4.07
N PHE A 68 15.75 -6.58 3.53
CA PHE A 68 14.46 -6.20 2.99
C PHE A 68 14.59 -5.80 1.54
N PHE A 69 13.51 -5.98 0.79
CA PHE A 69 13.47 -5.72 -0.63
C PHE A 69 12.19 -4.98 -0.99
N CYS A 70 12.30 -4.04 -1.92
CA CYS A 70 11.18 -3.32 -2.50
C CYS A 70 11.46 -3.07 -3.98
N MET A 71 10.43 -3.18 -4.81
CA MET A 71 10.47 -2.87 -6.23
C MET A 71 9.24 -2.08 -6.59
N ALA A 72 9.46 -0.89 -7.15
CA ALA A 72 8.40 0.04 -7.52
C ALA A 72 8.50 0.44 -9.00
N ILE A 73 7.36 0.73 -9.60
CA ILE A 73 7.20 1.22 -10.97
C ILE A 73 6.44 2.54 -10.94
N GLY A 74 6.74 3.45 -11.86
CA GLY A 74 6.05 4.72 -12.05
C GLY A 74 6.71 5.56 -13.14
N VAL A 75 6.02 6.57 -13.64
CA VAL A 75 6.55 7.48 -14.67
C VAL A 75 6.28 8.92 -14.25
N PRO A 76 7.23 9.69 -13.71
CA PRO A 76 8.65 9.39 -13.54
C PRO A 76 8.89 8.24 -12.57
N ARG A 77 10.07 7.62 -12.71
CA ARG A 77 10.53 6.54 -11.83
C ARG A 77 10.37 6.96 -10.37
N PRO A 78 9.79 6.11 -9.51
CA PRO A 78 9.66 6.44 -8.10
C PRO A 78 11.00 6.52 -7.39
N GLU A 79 11.04 7.32 -6.34
CA GLU A 79 12.08 7.29 -5.32
C GLU A 79 11.64 6.37 -4.17
N ILE A 80 12.56 5.56 -3.62
CA ILE A 80 12.27 4.67 -2.49
C ILE A 80 12.86 5.25 -1.21
N THR A 81 12.02 5.38 -0.20
CA THR A 81 12.41 5.74 1.16
C THR A 81 12.09 4.59 2.11
N TRP A 82 13.04 4.22 2.96
CA TRP A 82 12.84 3.22 4.00
C TRP A 82 12.54 3.89 5.34
N LEU A 83 11.53 3.41 6.05
CA LEU A 83 11.16 3.89 7.36
C LEU A 83 11.17 2.74 8.37
N LYS A 84 11.48 3.07 9.63
CA LYS A 84 11.26 2.22 10.80
C LYS A 84 10.42 2.99 11.82
N ASP A 85 9.31 2.41 12.23
CA ASP A 85 8.38 2.97 13.21
C ASP A 85 7.94 4.40 12.85
N GLY A 86 7.78 4.66 11.55
CA GLY A 86 7.39 5.96 10.98
C GLY A 86 8.54 6.97 10.82
N ILE A 87 9.77 6.60 11.18
CA ILE A 87 10.96 7.45 11.07
C ILE A 87 11.79 6.99 9.88
N GLU A 88 12.18 7.93 9.01
CA GLU A 88 13.07 7.66 7.88
C GLU A 88 14.44 7.13 8.34
N LEU A 89 14.92 6.11 7.64
CA LEU A 89 16.23 5.50 7.89
C LEU A 89 17.27 6.06 6.94
N TYR A 90 18.37 6.54 7.51
CA TYR A 90 19.52 7.05 6.75
C TYR A 90 20.67 6.06 6.75
N HIS A 91 21.45 6.08 5.67
CA HIS A 91 22.66 5.28 5.53
C HIS A 91 23.61 5.47 6.73
N HIS A 92 24.07 4.36 7.30
CA HIS A 92 25.13 4.36 8.31
C HIS A 92 25.88 3.02 8.33
N LYS A 93 26.95 2.90 9.13
CA LYS A 93 27.85 1.73 9.12
C LYS A 93 27.16 0.35 9.17
N PHE A 94 26.04 0.23 9.87
CA PHE A 94 25.32 -1.02 10.08
C PHE A 94 24.02 -1.12 9.27
N PHE A 95 23.70 -0.08 8.49
CA PHE A 95 22.50 0.02 7.67
C PHE A 95 22.88 0.45 6.26
N GLN A 96 22.69 -0.45 5.30
CA GLN A 96 23.07 -0.23 3.91
C GLN A 96 21.83 -0.30 3.03
N VAL A 97 21.72 0.65 2.11
CA VAL A 97 20.69 0.66 1.07
C VAL A 97 21.37 0.54 -0.28
N HIS A 98 20.86 -0.37 -1.09
CA HIS A 98 21.35 -0.63 -2.43
C HIS A 98 20.21 -0.49 -3.42
N GLU A 99 20.39 0.39 -4.40
CA GLU A 99 19.36 0.71 -5.37
C GLU A 99 19.81 0.40 -6.78
N TRP A 100 18.90 -0.19 -7.55
CA TRP A 100 19.13 -0.58 -8.94
C TRP A 100 17.96 -0.15 -9.81
N PRO A 101 18.15 0.91 -10.60
CA PRO A 101 17.31 1.23 -11.73
C PRO A 101 17.11 0.03 -12.67
N VAL A 102 15.87 -0.21 -13.11
CA VAL A 102 15.55 -1.19 -14.15
C VAL A 102 14.75 -0.48 -15.22
N GLY A 103 15.32 -0.31 -16.42
CA GLY A 103 14.68 0.51 -17.46
C GLY A 103 14.49 1.95 -17.02
N ASN A 104 13.47 2.65 -17.53
CA ASN A 104 13.24 4.08 -17.23
C ASN A 104 12.20 4.33 -16.13
N ASP A 105 11.34 3.37 -15.83
CA ASP A 105 10.15 3.51 -14.98
C ASP A 105 10.23 2.74 -13.66
N THR A 106 11.21 1.83 -13.53
CA THR A 106 11.25 0.88 -12.43
C THR A 106 12.52 1.04 -11.59
N ILE A 107 12.36 0.91 -10.27
CA ILE A 107 13.44 0.92 -9.28
C ILE A 107 13.35 -0.31 -8.39
N LYS A 108 14.49 -0.91 -8.07
CA LYS A 108 14.63 -1.93 -7.02
C LYS A 108 15.48 -1.34 -5.91
N SER A 109 15.06 -1.51 -4.67
CA SER A 109 15.81 -1.11 -3.47
C SER A 109 15.92 -2.30 -2.53
N LYS A 110 17.11 -2.51 -1.97
CA LYS A 110 17.40 -3.53 -0.97
C LYS A 110 18.05 -2.85 0.23
N MET A 111 17.49 -3.10 1.40
CA MET A 111 17.96 -2.60 2.67
C MET A 111 18.57 -3.76 3.46
N GLU A 112 19.73 -3.55 4.07
CA GLU A 112 20.43 -4.53 4.90
C GLU A 112 20.81 -3.94 6.25
N ILE A 113 20.57 -4.69 7.33
CA ILE A 113 21.12 -4.39 8.65
C ILE A 113 22.02 -5.55 9.07
N ASP A 114 23.27 -5.24 9.41
CA ASP A 114 24.30 -6.22 9.75
C ASP A 114 25.35 -5.62 10.71
N PRO A 115 25.52 -6.18 11.93
CA PRO A 115 24.74 -7.26 12.54
C PRO A 115 23.39 -6.79 13.09
N ALA A 116 22.36 -7.64 12.99
CA ALA A 116 21.06 -7.36 13.60
C ALA A 116 21.08 -7.50 15.13
N THR A 117 20.37 -6.61 15.79
CA THR A 117 20.26 -6.47 17.24
C THR A 117 18.80 -6.52 17.67
N GLN A 118 18.54 -6.60 18.98
CA GLN A 118 17.16 -6.56 19.52
C GLN A 118 16.44 -5.23 19.20
N LYS A 119 17.18 -4.15 18.96
CA LYS A 119 16.62 -2.83 18.65
C LYS A 119 16.08 -2.73 17.21
N ASP A 120 16.46 -3.69 16.36
CA ASP A 120 16.04 -3.75 14.97
C ASP A 120 14.65 -4.39 14.80
N ALA A 121 14.01 -4.84 15.89
CA ALA A 121 12.61 -5.22 15.90
C ALA A 121 11.73 -3.98 15.76
N GLY A 122 10.62 -4.12 15.04
CA GLY A 122 9.70 -3.01 14.81
C GLY A 122 8.89 -3.15 13.53
N TYR A 123 8.26 -2.05 13.14
CA TYR A 123 7.53 -1.96 11.88
C TYR A 123 8.33 -1.16 10.88
N TYR A 124 8.68 -1.79 9.77
CA TYR A 124 9.39 -1.13 8.69
C TYR A 124 8.46 -0.88 7.53
N GLU A 125 8.75 0.14 6.74
CA GLU A 125 7.98 0.51 5.56
C GLU A 125 8.90 0.87 4.40
N CYS A 126 8.60 0.32 3.22
CA CYS A 126 9.05 0.88 1.96
C CYS A 126 8.00 1.88 1.48
N GLN A 127 8.40 3.13 1.30
CA GLN A 127 7.62 4.15 0.63
C GLN A 127 8.19 4.37 -0.77
N ALA A 128 7.35 4.24 -1.80
CA ALA A 128 7.67 4.62 -3.16
C ALA A 128 6.91 5.91 -3.51
N ASP A 129 7.63 6.96 -3.87
CA ASP A 129 7.06 8.29 -4.13
C ASP A 129 7.36 8.75 -5.56
N ASN A 130 6.35 9.30 -6.22
CA ASN A 130 6.53 10.14 -7.39
C ASN A 130 5.50 11.28 -7.41
N GLN A 131 5.63 12.19 -8.37
CA GLN A 131 4.76 13.38 -8.46
C GLN A 131 3.24 13.10 -8.57
N TYR A 132 2.84 11.85 -8.83
CA TYR A 132 1.46 11.47 -9.05
C TYR A 132 0.86 10.61 -7.94
N ALA A 133 1.67 9.82 -7.22
CA ALA A 133 1.20 8.98 -6.12
C ALA A 133 2.33 8.56 -5.18
N VAL A 134 1.95 8.22 -3.96
CA VAL A 134 2.80 7.57 -2.96
C VAL A 134 2.19 6.20 -2.65
N ASP A 135 2.96 5.12 -2.83
CA ASP A 135 2.57 3.77 -2.41
C ASP A 135 3.47 3.30 -1.27
N ARG A 136 2.91 2.54 -0.33
CA ARG A 136 3.59 2.08 0.89
C ARG A 136 3.37 0.59 1.12
N ARG A 137 4.44 -0.09 1.52
CA ARG A 137 4.40 -1.50 1.95
C ARG A 137 5.18 -1.65 3.23
N GLY A 138 4.47 -1.96 4.31
CA GLY A 138 5.10 -2.23 5.58
C GLY A 138 5.11 -3.71 5.97
N PHE A 139 6.08 -4.02 6.82
CA PHE A 139 6.40 -5.35 7.28
C PHE A 139 6.91 -5.27 8.71
N ARG A 140 6.43 -6.19 9.55
CA ARG A 140 6.79 -6.30 10.95
C ARG A 140 7.96 -7.26 11.10
N THR A 141 8.93 -6.89 11.94
CA THR A 141 10.03 -7.78 12.28
C THR A 141 10.14 -8.00 13.77
N ASP A 142 10.55 -9.21 14.13
CA ASP A 142 10.87 -9.60 15.49
C ASP A 142 12.07 -10.54 15.50
N TYR A 143 12.72 -10.70 16.66
CA TYR A 143 13.86 -11.59 16.79
C TYR A 143 13.46 -12.92 17.45
N VAL A 144 14.08 -14.00 17.00
CA VAL A 144 13.95 -15.31 17.62
C VAL A 144 15.14 -15.59 18.53
N MET A 145 14.86 -15.96 19.78
CA MET A 145 15.86 -16.50 20.70
C MET A 145 16.00 -17.99 20.44
N ILE A 146 17.15 -18.43 19.95
CA ILE A 146 17.47 -19.87 19.94
C ILE A 146 17.85 -20.25 21.36
N SER A 147 16.95 -20.91 22.08
CA SER A 147 17.28 -21.65 23.29
C SER A 147 17.86 -23.00 22.89
N TYR A 148 19.12 -23.25 23.26
CA TYR A 148 19.73 -24.59 23.20
C TYR A 148 19.48 -25.34 24.52
#